data_AF-A0A0U1NVI8-F1
#
_entry.id   AF-A0A0U1NVI8-F1
#
_cell.length_a   1.000
_cell.length_b   1.000
_cell.length_c   1.000
_cell.angle_alpha   90.00
_cell.angle_beta   90.00
_cell.angle_gamma   90.00
#
_symmetry.space_group_name_H-M   'P 1'
#
loop_
_entity.id
_entity.type
_entity.pdbx_description
1 polymer ?
#
loop_
_entity_poly.entity_id
_entity_poly.type
_entity_poly.pdbx_seq_one_letter_code
_entity_poly.pdbx_strand_id
1 'polypeptide(L)'
;MTTKDIENRVYSCAAQLLHEKGYLSPVDLLVKMERLTPKQVEDWRFNRITNLERVTIGNLSKLNKILSALRKYAQEQNLKPSITTYMSWGKGPKRRLRFSKTGSPYLERQYSTHYVLPKK
;
A
#
# COMPACT_ATOMS: atom_id res chain seq x y z
N MET A 1 19.54 -4.92 3.56
CA MET A 1 18.31 -5.54 3.03
C MET A 1 18.52 -5.90 1.57
N THR A 2 18.77 -7.18 1.33
CA THR A 2 18.75 -7.81 0.02
C THR A 2 17.30 -7.91 -0.49
N THR A 3 17.11 -8.30 -1.75
CA THR A 3 15.76 -8.54 -2.32
C THR A 3 15.00 -9.59 -1.52
N LYS A 4 15.68 -10.66 -1.08
CA LYS A 4 15.08 -11.76 -0.34
C LYS A 4 14.63 -11.34 1.06
N ASP A 5 15.40 -10.46 1.71
CA ASP A 5 15.02 -9.90 3.01
C ASP A 5 13.72 -9.07 2.93
N ILE A 6 13.55 -8.33 1.83
CA ILE A 6 12.34 -7.53 1.61
C ILE A 6 11.14 -8.45 1.44
N GLU A 7 11.25 -9.50 0.61
CA GLU A 7 10.17 -10.46 0.38
C GLU A 7 9.76 -11.17 1.68
N ASN A 8 10.72 -11.70 2.44
CA ASN A 8 10.45 -12.34 3.73
C ASN A 8 9.75 -11.39 4.70
N ARG A 9 10.19 -10.13 4.77
CA ARG A 9 9.56 -9.12 5.63
C ARG A 9 8.14 -8.80 5.16
N VAL A 10 7.91 -8.70 3.85
CA VAL A 10 6.57 -8.49 3.28
C VAL A 10 5.65 -9.64 3.66
N TYR A 11 6.09 -10.89 3.52
CA TYR A 11 5.29 -12.08 3.85
C TYR A 11 4.91 -12.10 5.32
N SER A 12 5.87 -11.84 6.21
CA SER A 12 5.63 -11.78 7.66
C SER A 12 4.63 -10.68 8.03
N CYS A 13 4.82 -9.46 7.53
CA CYS A 13 3.93 -8.35 7.81
C CYS A 13 2.54 -8.53 7.16
N ALA A 14 2.47 -9.11 5.96
CA ALA A 14 1.21 -9.39 5.27
C ALA A 14 0.41 -10.45 6.02
N ALA A 15 1.03 -11.55 6.47
CA ALA A 15 0.34 -12.56 7.27
C ALA A 15 -0.27 -11.96 8.55
N GLN A 16 0.50 -11.12 9.26
CA GLN A 16 0.00 -10.41 10.44
C GLN A 16 -1.17 -9.47 10.12
N LEU A 17 -1.06 -8.66 9.05
CA LEU A 17 -2.11 -7.74 8.64
C LEU A 17 -3.38 -8.47 8.21
N LEU A 18 -3.25 -9.58 7.48
CA LEU A 18 -4.38 -10.40 7.06
C LEU A 18 -5.11 -10.98 8.29
N HIS A 19 -4.36 -11.45 9.28
CA HIS A 19 -4.93 -11.95 10.53
C HIS A 19 -5.62 -10.83 11.35
N GLU A 20 -5.00 -9.65 11.46
CA GLU A 20 -5.51 -8.52 12.25
C GLU A 20 -6.71 -7.82 11.61
N LYS A 21 -6.73 -7.67 10.27
CA LYS A 21 -7.71 -6.83 9.56
C LYS A 21 -8.63 -7.61 8.62
N GLY A 22 -8.28 -8.84 8.24
CA GLY A 22 -9.02 -9.63 7.24
C GLY A 22 -8.80 -9.19 5.79
N TYR A 23 -7.91 -8.21 5.55
CA TYR A 23 -7.53 -7.75 4.22
C TYR A 23 -6.10 -7.19 4.22
N LEU A 24 -5.53 -7.04 3.02
CA LEU A 24 -4.23 -6.42 2.81
C LEU A 24 -4.38 -5.17 1.97
N SER A 25 -3.76 -4.07 2.40
CA SER A 25 -3.56 -2.90 1.56
C SER A 25 -2.07 -2.54 1.48
N PRO A 26 -1.58 -2.04 0.33
CA PRO A 26 -0.21 -1.56 0.21
C PRO A 26 0.14 -0.47 1.25
N VAL A 27 -0.82 0.41 1.58
CA VAL A 27 -0.61 1.47 2.58
C VAL A 27 -0.42 0.88 3.98
N ASP A 28 -1.29 -0.05 4.38
CA ASP A 28 -1.18 -0.72 5.69
C ASP A 28 0.13 -1.51 5.79
N LEU A 29 0.53 -2.18 4.71
CA LEU A 29 1.80 -2.89 4.65
C LEU A 29 2.99 -1.95 4.84
N LEU A 30 3.01 -0.81 4.16
CA LEU A 30 4.08 0.18 4.30
C LEU A 30 4.15 0.75 5.72
N VAL A 31 3.01 0.94 6.39
CA VAL A 31 2.96 1.34 7.81
C VAL A 31 3.50 0.22 8.70
N LYS A 32 3.06 -1.02 8.52
CA LYS A 32 3.51 -2.19 9.31
C LYS A 32 5.01 -2.48 9.13
N MET A 33 5.56 -2.18 7.94
CA MET A 33 6.99 -2.25 7.63
C MET A 33 7.76 -1.00 8.06
N GLU A 34 7.14 -0.07 8.79
CA GLU A 34 7.74 1.16 9.31
C GLU A 34 8.34 2.07 8.22
N ARG A 35 7.80 1.97 7.00
CA ARG A 35 8.17 2.84 5.86
C ARG A 35 7.31 4.09 5.78
N LEU A 36 6.16 4.05 6.43
CA LEU A 36 5.25 5.16 6.62
C LEU A 36 4.82 5.20 8.08
N THR A 37 4.56 6.40 8.59
CA THR A 37 3.88 6.56 9.88
C THR A 37 2.38 6.74 9.67
N PRO A 38 1.54 6.36 10.65
CA PRO A 38 0.10 6.64 10.60
C PRO A 38 -0.20 8.12 10.37
N LYS A 39 0.60 9.02 10.98
CA LYS A 39 0.50 10.47 10.79
C LYS A 39 0.77 10.90 9.34
N GLN A 40 1.77 10.33 8.67
CA GLN A 40 2.02 10.61 7.26
C GLN A 40 0.87 10.13 6.36
N VAL A 41 0.28 8.98 6.66
CA VAL A 41 -0.90 8.49 5.94
C VAL A 41 -2.07 9.43 6.16
N GLU A 42 -2.29 9.90 7.39
CA GLU A 42 -3.33 10.87 7.73
C GLU A 42 -3.12 12.20 6.99
N ASP A 43 -1.91 12.78 7.04
CA ASP A 43 -1.58 14.02 6.34
C ASP A 43 -1.77 13.89 4.82
N TRP A 44 -1.42 12.73 4.25
CA TRP A 44 -1.72 12.41 2.86
C TRP A 44 -3.23 12.27 2.61
N ARG A 45 -3.99 11.63 3.51
CA ARG A 45 -5.45 11.55 3.43
C ARG A 45 -6.09 12.93 3.45
N PHE A 46 -5.58 13.87 4.24
CA PHE A 46 -6.03 15.27 4.25
C PHE A 46 -5.45 16.12 3.10
N ASN A 47 -4.76 15.50 2.13
CA ASN A 47 -4.15 16.18 0.98
C ASN A 47 -3.12 17.26 1.38
N ARG A 48 -2.49 17.14 2.55
CA ARG A 48 -1.35 17.97 2.98
C ARG A 48 -0.06 17.49 2.32
N ILE A 49 -0.01 16.19 2.00
CA ILE A 49 1.08 15.57 1.22
C ILE A 49 0.54 15.26 -0.18
N THR A 50 1.25 15.72 -1.21
CA THR A 50 0.79 15.60 -2.61
C THR A 50 0.86 14.18 -3.15
N ASN A 51 1.86 13.40 -2.76
CA ASN A 51 2.00 11.99 -3.09
C ASN A 51 2.68 11.22 -1.96
N LEU A 52 2.25 9.98 -1.75
CA LEU A 52 2.70 9.16 -0.62
C LEU A 52 4.17 8.72 -0.77
N GLU A 53 4.62 8.47 -2.00
CA GLU A 53 6.02 8.10 -2.30
C GLU A 53 7.03 9.12 -1.77
N ARG A 54 6.70 10.42 -1.79
CA ARG A 54 7.60 11.49 -1.29
C ARG A 54 7.98 11.33 0.18
N VAL A 55 7.09 10.77 1.00
CA VAL A 55 7.29 10.61 2.45
C VAL A 55 7.58 9.16 2.84
N THR A 56 7.47 8.23 1.89
CA THR A 56 7.74 6.82 2.12
C THR A 56 9.24 6.58 2.20
N ILE A 57 9.70 5.90 3.25
CA ILE A 57 11.11 5.54 3.40
C ILE A 57 11.47 4.41 2.42
N GLY A 58 12.42 4.68 1.54
CA GLY A 58 12.96 3.72 0.58
C GLY A 58 13.15 4.33 -0.80
N ASN A 59 13.87 3.63 -1.67
CA ASN A 59 13.96 4.00 -3.08
C ASN A 59 12.86 3.30 -3.89
N LEU A 60 12.56 3.83 -5.08
CA LEU A 60 11.50 3.31 -5.96
C LEU A 60 11.66 1.82 -6.27
N SER A 61 12.91 1.35 -6.45
CA SER A 61 13.19 -0.07 -6.69
C SER A 61 12.73 -0.96 -5.54
N LYS A 62 12.97 -0.55 -4.28
CA LYS A 62 12.51 -1.29 -3.09
C LYS A 62 10.99 -1.25 -2.97
N LEU A 63 10.34 -0.13 -3.26
CA LEU A 63 8.87 -0.02 -3.22
C LEU A 63 8.21 -0.93 -4.26
N ASN A 64 8.71 -0.93 -5.50
CA ASN A 64 8.23 -1.82 -6.54
C ASN A 64 8.39 -3.30 -6.17
N LYS A 65 9.51 -3.66 -5.52
CA LYS A 65 9.72 -5.01 -4.99
C LYS A 65 8.72 -5.38 -3.89
N ILE A 66 8.39 -4.44 -3.00
CA ILE A 66 7.38 -4.64 -1.95
C ILE A 66 6.00 -4.89 -2.56
N LEU A 67 5.59 -4.06 -3.53
CA LEU A 67 4.31 -4.23 -4.22
C LEU A 67 4.24 -5.56 -4.98
N SER A 68 5.33 -5.96 -5.64
CA SER A 68 5.43 -7.25 -6.33
C SER A 68 5.33 -8.43 -5.35
N ALA A 69 6.07 -8.38 -4.24
CA ALA A 69 6.03 -9.42 -3.21
C ALA A 69 4.65 -9.53 -2.55
N LEU A 70 3.98 -8.39 -2.30
CA LEU A 70 2.63 -8.39 -1.76
C LEU A 70 1.63 -9.04 -2.73
N ARG A 71 1.73 -8.73 -4.02
CA ARG A 71 0.89 -9.37 -5.05
C ARG A 71 1.11 -10.87 -5.10
N LYS A 72 2.37 -11.31 -5.05
CA LYS A 72 2.73 -12.73 -5.04
C LYS A 72 2.15 -13.45 -3.81
N TYR A 73 2.35 -12.89 -2.62
CA TYR A 73 1.77 -13.40 -1.39
C TYR A 73 0.24 -13.51 -1.48
N ALA A 74 -0.42 -12.47 -1.99
CA ALA A 74 -1.87 -12.48 -2.14
C ALA A 74 -2.37 -13.57 -3.10
N GLN A 75 -1.63 -13.85 -4.18
CA GLN A 75 -1.94 -14.95 -5.09
C GLN A 75 -1.77 -16.32 -4.42
N GLU A 76 -0.68 -16.52 -3.67
CA GLU A 76 -0.44 -17.76 -2.91
C GLU A 76 -1.52 -18.02 -1.85
N GLN A 77 -2.06 -16.96 -1.25
CA GLN A 77 -3.16 -17.03 -0.28
C GLN A 77 -4.55 -17.00 -0.92
N ASN A 78 -4.66 -17.08 -2.26
CA ASN A 78 -5.91 -17.04 -3.01
C ASN A 78 -6.81 -15.81 -2.69
N LEU A 79 -6.20 -14.67 -2.38
CA LEU A 79 -6.91 -13.43 -2.11
C LEU A 79 -7.37 -12.77 -3.41
N LYS A 80 -8.55 -12.13 -3.37
CA LYS A 80 -9.10 -11.42 -4.52
C LYS A 80 -8.60 -9.98 -4.55
N PRO A 81 -8.06 -9.50 -5.69
CA PRO A 81 -7.73 -8.10 -5.84
C PRO A 81 -9.00 -7.25 -5.92
N SER A 82 -9.03 -6.15 -5.17
CA SER A 82 -10.11 -5.16 -5.13
C SER A 82 -9.52 -3.77 -5.22
N ILE A 83 -9.94 -2.99 -6.21
CA ILE A 83 -9.41 -1.63 -6.40
C ILE A 83 -10.12 -0.68 -5.46
N THR A 84 -9.34 0.07 -4.67
CA THR A 84 -9.84 1.07 -3.75
C THR A 84 -9.45 2.47 -4.23
N THR A 85 -10.44 3.34 -4.47
CA THR A 85 -10.18 4.73 -4.82
C THR A 85 -9.94 5.56 -3.55
N TYR A 86 -8.79 6.23 -3.48
CA TYR A 86 -8.43 7.09 -2.37
C TYR A 86 -8.83 8.54 -2.69
N MET A 87 -9.89 9.02 -2.03
CA MET A 87 -10.30 10.43 -2.07
C MET A 87 -9.84 11.14 -0.80
N SER A 88 -9.57 12.44 -0.92
CA SER A 88 -9.13 13.27 0.20
C SER A 88 -10.20 13.37 1.30
N TRP A 89 -9.75 13.38 2.53
CA TRP A 89 -10.56 13.63 3.71
C TRP A 89 -10.78 15.14 3.93
N GLY A 90 -11.62 15.47 4.92
CA GLY A 90 -11.94 16.85 5.27
C GLY A 90 -13.15 17.45 4.54
N LYS A 91 -13.42 18.73 4.87
CA LYS A 91 -14.51 19.55 4.32
C LYS A 91 -14.03 20.22 3.03
N GLY A 92 -14.84 20.14 1.97
CA GLY A 92 -14.54 20.71 0.65
C GLY A 92 -14.54 19.67 -0.48
N PRO A 93 -14.25 20.11 -1.73
CA PRO A 93 -14.24 19.23 -2.89
C PRO A 93 -13.28 18.06 -2.72
N LYS A 94 -13.79 16.83 -2.90
CA LYS A 94 -13.00 15.61 -2.78
C LYS A 94 -12.00 15.52 -3.94
N ARG A 95 -10.71 15.50 -3.62
CA ARG A 95 -9.62 15.32 -4.60
C ARG A 95 -9.16 13.88 -4.59
N ARG A 96 -8.88 13.32 -5.77
CA ARG A 96 -8.25 12.01 -5.86
C ARG A 96 -6.80 12.12 -5.40
N LEU A 97 -6.43 11.30 -4.42
CA LEU A 97 -5.08 11.23 -3.90
C LEU A 97 -4.18 10.45 -4.87
N ARG A 98 -2.90 10.82 -4.91
CA ARG A 98 -1.89 10.13 -5.72
C ARG A 98 -0.93 9.40 -4.81
N PHE A 99 -0.49 8.23 -5.24
CA PHE A 99 0.54 7.48 -4.53
C PHE A 99 1.93 7.85 -5.04
N SER A 100 2.08 7.93 -6.35
CA SER A 100 3.36 8.11 -7.02
C SER A 100 3.62 9.56 -7.43
N LYS A 101 4.91 9.93 -7.52
CA LYS A 101 5.29 11.26 -8.04
C LYS A 101 4.93 11.42 -9.52
N THR A 102 5.05 10.35 -10.31
CA THR A 102 4.79 10.37 -11.76
C THR A 102 3.30 10.29 -12.09
N GLY A 103 2.47 9.80 -11.17
CA GLY A 103 1.05 9.55 -11.42
C GLY A 103 0.81 8.44 -12.45
N SER A 104 1.77 7.53 -12.64
CA SER A 104 1.65 6.44 -13.61
C SER A 104 0.43 5.57 -13.30
N PRO A 105 -0.53 5.39 -14.23
CA PRO A 105 -1.74 4.61 -13.98
C PRO A 105 -1.45 3.17 -13.50
N TYR A 106 -0.32 2.61 -13.91
CA TYR A 106 0.15 1.31 -13.45
C TYR A 106 0.50 1.32 -11.96
N LEU A 107 1.35 2.26 -11.52
CA LEU A 107 1.73 2.38 -10.10
C LEU A 107 0.54 2.74 -9.22
N GLU A 108 -0.28 3.69 -9.66
CA GLU A 108 -1.51 4.07 -8.94
C GLU A 108 -2.44 2.86 -8.77
N ARG A 109 -2.57 2.01 -9.79
CA ARG A 109 -3.33 0.75 -9.67
C ARG A 109 -2.72 -0.20 -8.66
N GLN A 110 -1.39 -0.39 -8.66
CA GLN A 110 -0.74 -1.29 -7.70
C GLN A 110 -0.96 -0.83 -6.25
N TYR A 111 -0.73 0.45 -5.95
CA TYR A 111 -0.95 0.99 -4.60
C TYR A 111 -2.43 1.00 -4.17
N SER A 112 -3.35 1.18 -5.12
CA SER A 112 -4.79 1.17 -4.85
C SER A 112 -5.40 -0.24 -4.78
N THR A 113 -4.68 -1.28 -5.18
CA THR A 113 -5.20 -2.65 -5.15
C THR A 113 -5.07 -3.22 -3.75
N HIS A 114 -6.21 -3.45 -3.12
CA HIS A 114 -6.32 -4.20 -1.88
C HIS A 114 -6.52 -5.68 -2.20
N TYR A 115 -6.14 -6.56 -1.29
CA TYR A 115 -6.36 -7.99 -1.42
C TYR A 115 -7.25 -8.44 -0.27
N VAL A 116 -8.44 -8.95 -0.62
CA VAL A 116 -9.48 -9.31 0.34
C VAL A 116 -9.73 -10.81 0.28
N LEU A 117 -10.16 -11.38 1.41
CA LEU A 117 -10.64 -12.75 1.43
C LEU A 117 -11.83 -12.90 0.46
N PRO A 118 -11.90 -14.00 -0.30
CA PRO A 118 -13.08 -14.27 -1.11
C PRO A 118 -14.30 -14.41 -0.20
N LYS A 119 -15.40 -13.74 -0.53
CA LYS A 119 -16.69 -14.00 0.11
C LYS A 119 -17.06 -15.46 -0.15
N LYS A 120 -17.39 -16.20 0.93
CA LYS A 120 -17.98 -17.54 0.86
C LYS A 120 -19.36 -17.47 0.21
#